data_AF-A0A5C3LMA3-F1
#
_entry.id   AF-A0A5C3LMA3-F1
#
_cell.length_a   1.000
_cell.length_b   1.000
_cell.length_c   1.000
_cell.angle_alpha   90.00
_cell.angle_beta   90.00
_cell.angle_gamma   90.00
#
_symmetry.space_group_name_H-M   'P 1'
#
loop_
_entity.id
_entity.type
_entity.pdbx_description
1 polymer ?
#
loop_
_entity_poly.entity_id
_entity_poly.type
_entity_poly.pdbx_seq_one_letter_code
_entity_poly.pdbx_strand_id
1 'polypeptide(L)'
;SNCTRTYTVQAGDVCDLISAAQGVSTFQLATVNAGVINPDCSNLFPHEVICLATNSQDCSPVHTVVSGDTCFDIATAAGITIPDIVAQNPNVTPDCNIYPGEVHVSPFFEDLFADQYFLVPSDRFFVSRQLRLQGNCSTGSM
;
A
#
# COMPACT_ATOMS: atom_id res chain seq x y z
N SER A 1 17.43 -2.82 14.05
CA SER A 1 16.33 -1.95 13.57
C SER A 1 16.68 -1.47 12.18
N ASN A 2 15.89 -1.84 11.17
CA ASN A 2 16.00 -1.44 9.75
C ASN A 2 14.89 -0.44 9.37
N CYS A 3 14.22 0.14 10.36
CA CYS A 3 13.15 1.10 10.16
C CYS A 3 13.70 2.39 9.55
N THR A 4 13.14 2.80 8.41
CA THR A 4 13.55 3.99 7.66
C THR A 4 12.59 5.15 7.86
N ARG A 5 11.33 4.86 8.21
CA ARG A 5 10.31 5.85 8.48
C ARG A 5 9.54 5.46 9.73
N THR A 6 9.45 6.37 10.68
CA THR A 6 8.80 6.15 11.98
C THR A 6 7.60 7.07 12.15
N TYR A 7 6.71 6.69 13.07
CA TYR A 7 5.58 7.51 13.50
C TYR A 7 5.44 7.44 15.02
N THR A 8 5.08 8.56 15.63
CA THR A 8 4.80 8.63 17.07
C THR A 8 3.29 8.64 17.26
N VAL A 9 2.77 7.59 17.90
CA VAL A 9 1.34 7.39 18.14
C VAL A 9 0.76 8.57 18.91
N GLN A 10 -0.38 9.07 18.44
CA GLN A 10 -1.18 10.12 19.07
C GLN A 10 -2.40 9.54 19.79
N ALA A 11 -3.01 10.33 20.67
CA ALA A 11 -4.23 9.94 21.35
C ALA A 11 -5.40 9.77 20.36
N GLY A 12 -6.00 8.58 20.35
CA GLY A 12 -7.12 8.24 19.46
C GLY A 12 -6.70 7.61 18.13
N ASP A 13 -5.40 7.40 17.91
CA ASP A 13 -4.92 6.70 16.71
C ASP A 13 -5.35 5.23 16.71
N VAL A 14 -5.70 4.77 15.52
CA VAL A 14 -5.84 3.35 15.15
C VAL A 14 -5.09 3.11 13.85
N CYS A 15 -4.77 1.86 13.53
CA CYS A 15 -3.92 1.52 12.39
C CYS A 15 -4.42 2.12 11.07
N ASP A 16 -5.72 2.06 10.78
CA ASP A 16 -6.28 2.60 9.54
C ASP A 16 -6.15 4.12 9.43
N LEU A 17 -6.36 4.85 10.53
CA LEU A 17 -6.19 6.31 10.55
C LEU A 17 -4.73 6.70 10.36
N ILE A 18 -3.80 5.99 11.01
CA ILE A 18 -2.36 6.20 10.79
C ILE A 18 -2.01 5.89 9.34
N SER A 19 -2.43 4.73 8.83
CA SER A 19 -2.16 4.27 7.48
C SER A 19 -2.63 5.28 6.43
N ALA A 20 -3.87 5.75 6.55
CA ALA A 20 -4.46 6.71 5.64
C ALA A 20 -3.73 8.06 5.70
N ALA A 21 -3.42 8.55 6.91
CA ALA A 21 -2.73 9.81 7.10
C ALA A 21 -1.26 9.77 6.65
N GLN A 22 -0.60 8.61 6.76
CA GLN A 22 0.83 8.44 6.50
C GLN A 22 1.13 7.79 5.14
N GLY A 23 0.10 7.49 4.35
CA GLY A 23 0.26 6.86 3.03
C GLY A 23 1.00 5.53 3.11
N VAL A 24 0.59 4.66 4.02
CA VAL A 24 1.15 3.30 4.19
C VAL A 24 0.03 2.28 4.21
N SER A 25 0.26 1.10 3.64
CA SER A 25 -0.69 0.00 3.74
C SER A 25 -0.89 -0.44 5.19
N THR A 26 -2.15 -0.70 5.60
CA THR A 26 -2.47 -1.28 6.91
C THR A 26 -1.78 -2.64 7.10
N PHE A 27 -1.68 -3.44 6.03
CA PHE A 27 -0.94 -4.70 6.06
C PHE A 27 0.56 -4.51 6.26
N GLN A 28 1.18 -3.56 5.55
CA GLN A 28 2.59 -3.26 5.75
C GLN A 28 2.83 -2.80 7.20
N LEU A 29 1.99 -1.90 7.71
CA LEU A 29 2.09 -1.38 9.07
C LEU A 29 2.09 -2.52 10.10
N ALA A 30 1.15 -3.46 9.97
CA ALA A 30 1.11 -4.65 10.83
C ALA A 30 2.37 -5.53 10.66
N THR A 31 2.82 -5.74 9.42
CA THR A 31 3.96 -6.62 9.11
C THR A 31 5.29 -6.09 9.65
N VAL A 32 5.59 -4.82 9.43
CA VAL A 32 6.87 -4.22 9.87
C VAL A 32 6.93 -4.02 11.39
N ASN A 33 5.79 -4.12 12.07
CA ASN A 33 5.67 -4.09 13.53
C ASN A 33 5.18 -5.43 14.10
N ALA A 34 5.41 -6.55 13.40
CA ALA A 34 4.98 -7.86 13.87
C ALA A 34 5.52 -8.16 15.29
N GLY A 35 4.63 -8.60 16.18
CA GLY A 35 4.93 -8.83 17.59
C GLY A 35 4.91 -7.57 18.47
N VAL A 36 4.77 -6.38 17.88
CA VAL A 36 4.56 -5.10 18.59
C VAL A 36 3.11 -4.65 18.48
N ILE A 37 2.53 -4.65 17.27
CA ILE A 37 1.12 -4.34 17.03
C ILE A 37 0.33 -5.65 16.97
N ASN A 38 -0.81 -5.73 17.67
CA ASN A 38 -1.68 -6.90 17.63
C ASN A 38 -2.61 -6.88 16.39
N PRO A 39 -3.20 -8.03 16.00
CA PRO A 39 -4.00 -8.11 14.77
C PRO A 39 -5.23 -7.19 14.72
N ASP A 40 -5.80 -6.83 15.86
CA ASP A 40 -6.95 -5.92 16.01
C ASP A 40 -6.53 -4.46 16.22
N CYS A 41 -5.23 -4.16 16.21
CA CYS A 41 -4.65 -2.83 16.44
C CYS A 41 -5.18 -2.11 17.69
N SER A 42 -5.49 -2.88 18.75
CA SER A 42 -6.06 -2.38 19.99
C SER A 42 -5.02 -2.00 21.05
N ASN A 43 -3.73 -2.18 20.74
CA ASN A 43 -2.63 -2.00 21.68
C ASN A 43 -1.69 -0.84 21.35
N LEU A 44 -2.18 0.20 20.67
CA LEU A 44 -1.42 1.43 20.44
C LEU A 44 -1.58 2.40 21.62
N PHE A 45 -0.46 2.90 22.14
CA PHE A 45 -0.46 3.88 23.23
C PHE A 45 0.21 5.20 22.80
N PRO A 46 -0.33 6.38 23.21
CA PRO A 46 0.26 7.66 22.86
C PRO A 46 1.74 7.76 23.25
N HIS A 47 2.54 8.36 22.37
CA HIS A 47 4.00 8.51 22.45
C HIS A 47 4.82 7.25 22.13
N GLU A 48 4.19 6.12 21.83
CA GLU A 48 4.91 4.98 21.26
C GLU A 48 5.44 5.30 19.86
N VAL A 49 6.65 4.82 19.56
CA VAL A 49 7.24 4.95 18.23
C VAL A 49 7.10 3.64 17.48
N ILE A 50 6.30 3.66 16.42
CA ILE A 50 6.10 2.52 15.52
C ILE A 50 6.82 2.74 14.20
N CYS A 51 7.09 1.64 13.49
CA CYS A 51 7.71 1.67 12.20
C CYS A 51 6.67 1.79 11.08
N LEU A 52 6.83 2.73 10.16
CA LEU A 52 5.98 2.84 8.96
C LEU A 52 6.60 2.09 7.78
N ALA A 53 7.93 2.07 7.68
CA ALA A 53 8.64 1.46 6.56
C ALA A 53 10.04 1.01 6.97
N THR A 54 10.58 0.04 6.23
CA THR A 54 11.95 -0.44 6.37
C THR A 54 12.72 -0.31 5.06
N ASN A 55 14.04 -0.54 5.07
CA ASN A 55 14.85 -0.55 3.85
C ASN A 55 14.36 -1.53 2.77
N SER A 56 13.63 -2.58 3.16
CA SER A 56 13.14 -3.63 2.26
C SER A 56 11.63 -3.59 2.01
N GLN A 57 10.89 -2.72 2.70
CA GLN A 57 9.43 -2.62 2.62
C GLN A 57 9.01 -1.16 2.82
N ASP A 58 8.67 -0.50 1.70
CA ASP A 58 8.07 0.84 1.65
C ASP A 58 7.15 0.92 0.43
N CYS A 59 6.05 0.18 0.52
CA CYS A 59 5.12 -0.06 -0.57
C CYS A 59 4.30 1.20 -0.86
N SER A 60 4.44 1.70 -2.09
CA SER A 60 3.71 2.85 -2.61
C SER A 60 3.55 2.70 -4.13
N PRO A 61 2.53 3.31 -4.75
CA PRO A 61 1.44 4.07 -4.13
C PRO A 61 0.48 3.19 -3.31
N VAL A 62 -0.43 3.82 -2.57
CA VAL A 62 -1.47 3.17 -1.78
C VAL A 62 -2.86 3.71 -2.14
N HIS A 63 -3.89 2.90 -1.92
CA HIS A 63 -5.31 3.26 -2.03
C HIS A 63 -5.97 3.19 -0.65
N THR A 64 -6.68 4.23 -0.24
CA THR A 64 -7.57 4.17 0.93
C THR A 64 -8.96 3.82 0.45
N VAL A 65 -9.49 2.69 0.91
CA VAL A 65 -10.82 2.21 0.54
C VAL A 65 -11.86 3.22 1.00
N VAL A 66 -12.74 3.62 0.10
CA VAL A 66 -13.88 4.49 0.40
C VAL A 66 -15.20 3.74 0.29
N SER A 67 -16.27 4.34 0.81
CA SER A 67 -17.60 3.73 0.75
C SER A 67 -18.04 3.54 -0.71
N GLY A 68 -18.37 2.30 -1.06
CA GLY A 68 -18.79 1.91 -2.42
C GLY A 68 -17.68 1.29 -3.26
N ASP A 69 -16.42 1.31 -2.80
CA ASP A 69 -15.34 0.62 -3.49
C ASP A 69 -15.57 -0.89 -3.53
N THR A 70 -15.21 -1.48 -4.65
CA THR A 70 -15.06 -2.93 -4.80
C THR A 70 -13.65 -3.26 -5.28
N CYS A 71 -13.16 -4.47 -5.01
CA CYS A 71 -11.87 -4.92 -5.55
C CYS A 71 -11.89 -4.92 -7.08
N PHE A 72 -13.05 -5.11 -7.71
CA PHE A 72 -13.19 -5.02 -9.16
C PHE A 72 -12.94 -3.59 -9.66
N ASP A 73 -13.54 -2.58 -9.01
CA ASP A 73 -13.39 -1.18 -9.38
C ASP A 73 -11.96 -0.69 -9.13
N ILE A 74 -11.38 -1.05 -7.97
CA ILE A 74 -9.98 -0.75 -7.64
C ILE A 74 -9.03 -1.40 -8.64
N ALA A 75 -9.20 -2.70 -8.93
CA ALA A 75 -8.36 -3.42 -9.88
C ALA A 75 -8.44 -2.80 -11.28
N THR A 76 -9.65 -2.50 -11.74
CA THR A 76 -9.90 -1.87 -13.04
C THR A 76 -9.26 -0.50 -13.12
N ALA A 77 -9.41 0.34 -12.10
CA ALA A 77 -8.82 1.67 -12.05
C ALA A 77 -7.28 1.65 -12.01
N ALA A 78 -6.69 0.64 -11.36
CA ALA A 78 -5.25 0.45 -11.30
C ALA A 78 -4.68 -0.34 -12.49
N GLY A 79 -5.53 -0.87 -13.39
CA GLY A 79 -5.10 -1.70 -14.52
C GLY A 79 -4.49 -3.05 -14.12
N ILE A 80 -4.91 -3.62 -12.98
CA ILE A 80 -4.45 -4.90 -12.45
C ILE A 80 -5.61 -5.90 -12.29
N THR A 81 -5.34 -7.10 -11.80
CA THR A 81 -6.35 -8.11 -11.50
C THR A 81 -6.62 -8.23 -10.00
N ILE A 82 -7.76 -8.81 -9.61
CA ILE A 82 -8.04 -9.12 -8.19
C ILE A 82 -6.95 -10.03 -7.58
N PRO A 83 -6.44 -11.08 -8.25
CA PRO A 83 -5.27 -11.83 -7.78
C PRO A 83 -4.04 -10.96 -7.50
N ASP A 84 -3.80 -9.90 -8.28
CA ASP A 84 -2.68 -8.98 -8.02
C ASP A 84 -2.92 -8.17 -6.74
N ILE A 85 -4.16 -7.72 -6.49
CA ILE A 85 -4.54 -7.07 -5.22
C ILE A 85 -4.26 -8.00 -4.04
N VAL A 86 -4.74 -9.24 -4.11
CA VAL A 86 -4.55 -10.25 -3.05
C VAL A 86 -3.07 -10.58 -2.86
N ALA A 87 -2.30 -10.69 -3.95
CA ALA A 87 -0.88 -10.99 -3.88
C ALA A 87 -0.08 -9.88 -3.16
N GLN A 88 -0.47 -8.62 -3.33
CA GLN A 88 0.18 -7.47 -2.70
C GLN A 88 -0.39 -7.12 -1.31
N ASN A 89 -1.58 -7.63 -1.00
CA ASN A 89 -2.28 -7.37 0.24
C ASN A 89 -2.84 -8.70 0.79
N PRO A 90 -2.00 -9.54 1.45
CA PRO A 90 -2.41 -10.86 1.93
C PRO A 90 -3.54 -10.86 2.99
N ASN A 91 -3.90 -9.70 3.55
CA ASN A 91 -5.10 -9.49 4.37
C ASN A 91 -6.40 -9.45 3.55
N VAL A 92 -6.30 -9.25 2.23
CA VAL A 92 -7.42 -9.25 1.30
C VAL A 92 -7.61 -10.66 0.75
N THR A 93 -8.84 -11.15 0.83
CA THR A 93 -9.28 -12.44 0.32
C THR A 93 -9.78 -12.31 -1.12
N PRO A 94 -9.80 -13.41 -1.90
CA PRO A 94 -10.39 -13.41 -3.25
C PRO A 94 -11.86 -12.97 -3.31
N ASP A 95 -12.61 -13.13 -2.20
CA ASP A 95 -14.01 -12.70 -2.08
C ASP A 95 -14.17 -11.20 -1.73
N CYS A 96 -13.06 -10.44 -1.70
CA CYS A 96 -13.01 -9.00 -1.48
C CYS A 96 -13.61 -8.55 -0.13
N ASN A 97 -12.93 -8.89 0.97
CA ASN A 97 -13.29 -8.49 2.34
C ASN A 97 -12.83 -7.07 2.74
N ILE A 98 -12.78 -6.13 1.79
CA ILE A 98 -12.33 -4.76 2.06
C ILE A 98 -13.40 -3.94 2.79
N TYR A 99 -12.97 -2.91 3.54
CA TYR A 99 -13.88 -2.01 4.23
C TYR A 99 -13.41 -0.55 4.18
N PRO A 100 -14.32 0.43 4.25
CA PRO A 100 -13.96 1.85 4.21
C PRO A 100 -12.95 2.24 5.30
N GLY A 101 -11.89 2.94 4.90
CA GLY A 101 -10.78 3.35 5.77
C GLY A 101 -9.55 2.45 5.68
N GLU A 102 -9.69 1.22 5.21
CA GLU A 102 -8.57 0.30 5.01
C GLU A 102 -7.62 0.82 3.92
N VAL A 103 -6.30 0.64 4.10
CA VAL A 103 -5.29 1.12 3.13
C VAL A 103 -4.53 -0.04 2.50
N HIS A 104 -4.60 -0.13 1.17
CA HIS A 104 -3.96 -1.17 0.37
C HIS A 104 -2.81 -0.61 -0.45
N VAL A 105 -1.82 -1.45 -0.75
CA VAL A 105 -0.88 -1.17 -1.84
C VAL A 105 -1.68 -1.10 -3.14
N SER A 106 -1.54 -0.01 -3.87
CA SER A 106 -2.16 0.17 -5.17
C SER A 106 -1.12 0.60 -6.18
N PRO A 107 -0.84 -0.21 -7.21
CA PRO A 107 0.00 0.20 -8.32
C PRO A 107 -0.84 1.10 -9.24
N PHE A 108 -1.35 2.23 -8.74
CA PHE A 108 -1.88 3.26 -9.61
C PHE A 108 -0.72 3.76 -10.48
N PHE A 109 -0.72 3.32 -11.74
CA PHE A 109 0.07 3.93 -12.80
C PHE A 109 -0.60 5.25 -13.17
N GLU A 110 -0.33 6.32 -12.42
CA GLU A 110 -0.48 7.66 -12.96
C GLU A 110 0.56 7.79 -14.09
N ASP A 111 0.16 7.51 -15.34
CA ASP A 111 0.67 8.12 -16.58
C ASP A 111 -0.15 7.62 -17.80
N LEU A 112 -1.47 7.87 -17.82
CA LEU A 112 -2.22 7.91 -19.09
C LEU A 112 -2.40 9.32 -19.66
N PHE A 113 -2.23 10.43 -18.92
CA PHE A 113 -2.40 11.78 -19.52
C PHE A 113 -1.59 12.93 -18.89
N ALA A 114 -0.28 12.95 -19.13
CA ALA A 114 0.50 14.18 -19.30
C ALA A 114 1.54 13.87 -20.39
N ASP A 115 1.24 13.88 -21.68
CA ASP A 115 0.81 15.04 -22.46
C ASP A 115 0.02 14.61 -23.71
N GLN A 116 -0.82 15.53 -24.15
CA GLN A 116 -1.35 15.65 -25.50
C GLN A 116 -0.26 15.45 -26.59
N TYR A 117 -0.65 14.99 -27.79
CA TYR A 117 0.09 14.97 -29.08
C TYR A 117 0.81 13.68 -29.53
N PHE A 118 0.10 12.91 -30.37
CA PHE A 118 0.47 12.49 -31.74
C PHE A 118 1.87 11.86 -32.02
N LEU A 119 1.83 10.58 -32.43
CA LEU A 119 2.77 9.77 -33.25
C LEU A 119 4.19 10.30 -33.54
N VAL A 120 5.20 9.46 -33.27
CA VAL A 120 6.26 9.18 -34.26
C VAL A 120 6.55 7.68 -34.33
N PRO A 121 6.58 7.07 -35.54
CA PRO A 121 7.16 5.75 -35.71
C PRO A 121 8.68 5.87 -35.61
N SER A 122 9.32 4.83 -35.08
CA SER A 122 10.77 4.68 -34.94
C SER A 122 11.47 5.73 -34.09
N ASP A 123 11.43 5.55 -32.77
CA ASP A 123 12.65 5.69 -31.96
C ASP A 123 12.60 4.78 -30.74
N ARG A 124 13.69 4.04 -30.53
CA ARG A 124 13.86 3.06 -29.45
C ARG A 124 14.14 3.81 -28.14
N PHE A 125 13.11 4.36 -27.51
CA PHE A 125 13.19 4.74 -26.11
C PHE A 125 12.58 3.63 -25.26
N PHE A 126 13.45 2.71 -24.82
CA PHE A 126 13.15 1.92 -23.64
C PHE A 126 13.03 2.92 -22.48
N VAL A 127 11.80 3.16 -22.03
CA VAL A 127 11.59 3.80 -20.73
C VAL A 127 12.06 2.77 -19.70
N SER A 128 13.35 2.82 -19.35
CA SER A 128 13.85 2.24 -18.11
C SER A 128 13.35 3.10 -16.95
N ARG A 129 12.02 3.19 -16.78
CA ARG A 129 11.46 3.56 -15.50
C ARG A 129 11.68 2.32 -14.68
N GLN A 130 12.74 2.39 -13.89
CA GLN A 130 13.03 1.48 -12.81
C GLN A 130 11.68 1.03 -12.24
N LEU A 131 11.31 -0.24 -12.49
CA LEU A 131 10.56 -0.96 -11.48
C LEU A 131 11.39 -0.69 -10.24
N ARG A 132 11.00 0.27 -9.39
CA ARG A 132 11.21 0.06 -7.97
C ARG A 132 10.43 -1.22 -7.77
N LEU A 133 11.14 -2.33 -7.89
CA LEU A 133 10.71 -3.63 -7.46
C LEU A 133 10.07 -3.34 -6.10
N GLN A 134 8.75 -3.44 -6.09
CA GLN A 134 7.89 -3.44 -4.92
C GLN A 134 8.63 -4.29 -3.90
N GLY A 135 9.38 -3.66 -2.99
CA GLY A 135 10.27 -4.38 -2.09
C GLY A 135 9.41 -5.32 -1.27
N ASN A 136 9.43 -6.61 -1.59
CA ASN A 136 8.61 -7.68 -0.99
C ASN A 136 7.20 -7.27 -0.52
N CYS A 137 6.51 -6.39 -1.24
CA CYS A 137 5.15 -5.98 -0.86
C CYS A 137 4.17 -7.16 -0.89
N SER A 138 4.55 -8.22 -1.61
CA SER A 138 3.83 -9.47 -1.77
C SER A 138 4.37 -10.65 -0.95
N THR A 139 5.46 -10.49 -0.19
CA THR A 139 6.09 -11.59 0.58
C THR A 139 6.65 -11.13 1.92
N GLY A 140 5.75 -10.82 2.86
CA GLY A 140 6.06 -10.98 4.28
C GLY A 140 6.12 -12.48 4.60
N SER A 141 7.28 -13.11 4.40
CA SER A 141 7.48 -14.49 4.83
C SER A 141 7.31 -14.56 6.35
N MET A 142 6.35 -15.38 6.79
CA MET A 142 6.26 -15.89 8.17
C MET A 142 7.52 -16.66 8.55
#